data_AF-X6NLF6-F1
#
_entry.id   AF-X6NLF6-F1
#
_cell.length_a   1.000
_cell.length_b   1.000
_cell.length_c   1.000
_cell.angle_alpha   90.00
_cell.angle_beta   90.00
_cell.angle_gamma   90.00
#
_symmetry.space_group_name_H-M   'P 1'
#
loop_
_entity.id
_entity.type
_entity.pdbx_description
1 polymer ?
#
loop_
_entity_poly.entity_id
_entity_poly.type
_entity_poly.pdbx_seq_one_letter_code
_entity_poly.pdbx_strand_id
1 'polypeptide(L)'
;MEIYTTFPTDEKSASEWLRGKRPINRLRELCEQAEIGTSSKLFDAQAVAYKFQLLTYLIQNELPLAKYLWKRLPAELKNPNLASEQQDTAKGRLFFADYYAKFRAHASEIQALWTIGQCMWREDFANVAKNINGFKWSSYLKPFVGELEREHRQRMVELVNQAYTSISMKELAETYLGGTLDSTTVKDIEALVSQQDNWTIDPKDKQVIVIAHNKRELPLDVNMLNDMTEYVCLMEAQQSLGIDKMAPAEKIQ
;
A
#
# COMPACT_ATOMS: atom_id res chain seq x y z
N MET A 1 -14.26 18.09 16.13
CA MET A 1 -12.92 18.37 16.70
C MET A 1 -12.32 17.16 17.42
N GLU A 2 -13.12 16.30 18.06
CA GLU A 2 -12.64 15.11 18.79
C GLU A 2 -11.97 14.03 17.93
N ILE A 3 -12.31 13.92 16.64
CA ILE A 3 -11.71 12.90 15.75
C ILE A 3 -10.22 13.19 15.52
N TYR A 4 -9.83 14.46 15.44
CA TYR A 4 -8.44 14.83 15.17
C TYR A 4 -7.50 14.60 16.35
N THR A 5 -8.02 14.55 17.57
CA THR A 5 -7.23 14.21 18.76
C THR A 5 -6.92 12.73 18.87
N THR A 6 -7.51 11.89 18.00
CA THR A 6 -7.26 10.45 17.97
C THR A 6 -6.05 10.06 17.12
N PHE A 7 -5.56 10.97 16.26
CA PHE A 7 -4.36 10.72 15.47
C PHE A 7 -3.12 10.71 16.36
N PRO A 8 -2.13 9.84 16.07
CA PRO A 8 -0.91 9.80 16.84
C PRO A 8 -0.08 11.07 16.61
N THR A 9 0.36 11.69 17.72
CA THR A 9 1.20 12.89 17.72
C THR A 9 2.69 12.55 17.82
N ASP A 10 3.00 11.40 18.40
CA ASP A 10 4.35 10.97 18.74
C ASP A 10 4.68 9.59 18.16
N GLU A 11 5.97 9.31 18.03
CA GLU A 11 6.48 8.05 17.48
C GLU A 11 6.06 6.82 18.31
N LYS A 12 6.03 6.96 19.65
CA LYS A 12 5.58 5.89 20.55
C LYS A 12 4.10 5.58 20.34
N SER A 13 3.27 6.62 20.35
CA SER A 13 1.83 6.47 20.12
C SER A 13 1.55 5.87 18.75
N ALA A 14 2.25 6.30 17.70
CA ALA A 14 2.12 5.73 16.37
C ALA A 14 2.51 4.24 16.31
N SER A 15 3.60 3.86 16.99
CA SER A 15 4.05 2.47 17.07
C SER A 15 3.09 1.58 17.86
N GLU A 16 2.54 2.08 18.97
CA GLU A 16 1.49 1.39 19.72
C GLU A 16 0.23 1.20 18.88
N TRP A 17 -0.10 2.21 18.08
CA TRP A 17 -1.25 2.19 17.19
C TRP A 17 -1.14 1.07 16.15
N LEU A 18 0.05 0.89 15.56
CA LEU A 18 0.34 -0.20 14.62
C LEU A 18 0.26 -1.61 15.23
N ARG A 19 0.40 -1.75 16.56
CA ARG A 19 0.23 -3.05 17.25
C ARG A 19 -1.24 -3.45 17.44
N GLY A 20 -2.17 -2.55 17.15
CA GLY A 20 -3.59 -2.78 17.28
C GLY A 20 -4.14 -3.81 16.28
N LYS A 21 -5.42 -4.17 16.42
CA LYS A 21 -6.11 -5.02 15.44
C LYS A 21 -6.42 -4.21 14.19
N ARG A 22 -5.98 -4.70 13.02
CA ARG A 22 -6.21 -4.08 11.70
C ARG A 22 -5.98 -2.55 11.72
N PRO A 23 -4.76 -2.11 12.08
CA PRO A 23 -4.50 -0.70 12.31
C PRO A 23 -4.81 0.12 11.06
N ILE A 24 -4.33 -0.31 9.89
CA ILE A 24 -4.47 0.44 8.63
C ILE A 24 -5.95 0.67 8.25
N ASN A 25 -6.82 -0.32 8.44
CA ASN A 25 -8.26 -0.17 8.15
C ASN A 25 -8.92 0.82 9.10
N ARG A 26 -8.60 0.74 10.40
CA ARG A 26 -9.09 1.69 11.38
C ARG A 26 -8.62 3.12 11.06
N LEU A 27 -7.43 3.27 10.49
CA LEU A 27 -6.84 4.58 10.20
C LEU A 27 -7.58 5.23 9.03
N ARG A 28 -7.89 4.42 8.02
CA ARG A 28 -8.74 4.80 6.89
C ARG A 28 -10.10 5.31 7.38
N GLU A 29 -10.80 4.54 8.20
CA GLU A 29 -12.13 4.91 8.72
C GLU A 29 -12.09 6.27 9.45
N LEU A 30 -11.08 6.49 10.29
CA LEU A 30 -10.90 7.75 11.01
C LEU A 30 -10.61 8.94 10.08
N CYS A 31 -9.80 8.73 9.05
CA CYS A 31 -9.50 9.75 8.05
C CYS A 31 -10.73 10.09 7.20
N GLU A 32 -11.52 9.11 6.79
CA GLU A 32 -12.77 9.33 6.05
C GLU A 32 -13.80 10.10 6.88
N GLN A 33 -13.95 9.76 8.17
CA GLN A 33 -14.80 10.51 9.09
C GLN A 33 -14.28 11.94 9.32
N ALA A 34 -12.96 12.12 9.37
CA ALA A 34 -12.34 13.44 9.46
C ALA A 34 -12.58 14.28 8.19
N GLU A 35 -12.65 13.67 7.00
CA GLU A 35 -12.99 14.38 5.76
C GLU A 35 -14.45 14.88 5.78
N ILE A 36 -15.40 14.03 6.18
CA ILE A 36 -16.85 14.35 6.20
C ILE A 36 -17.13 15.49 7.20
N GLY A 37 -16.38 15.56 8.30
CA GLY A 37 -16.58 16.55 9.36
C GLY A 37 -16.02 17.97 9.09
N THR A 38 -15.43 18.24 7.91
CA THR A 38 -14.69 19.49 7.71
C THR A 38 -15.50 20.60 7.02
N SER A 39 -15.49 21.80 7.62
CA SER A 39 -15.92 23.07 7.01
C SER A 39 -14.90 23.57 5.98
N SER A 40 -15.30 24.48 5.09
CA SER A 40 -14.56 25.00 3.91
C SER A 40 -13.11 25.51 4.12
N LYS A 41 -12.60 25.61 5.36
CA LYS A 41 -11.25 26.11 5.65
C LYS A 41 -10.29 24.97 5.97
N LEU A 42 -9.10 25.01 5.37
CA LEU A 42 -8.05 24.03 5.60
C LEU A 42 -7.39 24.25 6.97
N PHE A 43 -7.47 23.24 7.84
CA PHE A 43 -6.83 23.25 9.16
C PHE A 43 -5.63 22.31 9.21
N ASP A 44 -4.70 22.57 10.12
CA ASP A 44 -3.52 21.74 10.41
C ASP A 44 -3.90 20.26 10.59
N ALA A 45 -4.94 20.01 11.38
CA ALA A 45 -5.47 18.67 11.63
C ALA A 45 -6.02 17.96 10.37
N GLN A 46 -6.57 18.73 9.42
CA GLN A 46 -7.05 18.19 8.15
C GLN A 46 -5.88 17.82 7.23
N ALA A 47 -4.80 18.61 7.22
CA ALA A 47 -3.58 18.28 6.49
C ALA A 47 -2.93 16.98 7.04
N VAL A 48 -2.99 16.76 8.35
CA VAL A 48 -2.56 15.50 8.98
C VAL A 48 -3.42 14.33 8.51
N ALA A 49 -4.75 14.48 8.50
CA ALA A 49 -5.66 13.43 8.02
C ALA A 49 -5.38 13.05 6.55
N TYR A 50 -5.14 14.02 5.66
CA TYR A 50 -4.81 13.73 4.27
C TYR A 50 -3.51 12.94 4.10
N LYS A 51 -2.49 13.19 4.93
CA LYS A 51 -1.25 12.40 4.90
C LYS A 51 -1.49 10.96 5.29
N PHE A 52 -2.22 10.73 6.38
CA PHE A 52 -2.55 9.38 6.82
C PHE A 52 -3.45 8.67 5.82
N GLN A 53 -4.39 9.36 5.18
CA GLN A 53 -5.23 8.77 4.15
C GLN A 53 -4.42 8.37 2.92
N LEU A 54 -3.55 9.25 2.43
CA LEU A 54 -2.68 8.96 1.31
C LEU A 54 -1.75 7.78 1.63
N LEU A 55 -1.12 7.80 2.80
CA LEU A 55 -0.24 6.72 3.25
C LEU A 55 -0.97 5.39 3.38
N THR A 56 -2.18 5.39 3.94
CA THR A 56 -3.03 4.19 4.03
C THR A 56 -3.33 3.60 2.66
N TYR A 57 -3.68 4.43 1.68
CA TYR A 57 -3.92 3.97 0.30
C TYR A 57 -2.67 3.36 -0.34
N LEU A 58 -1.49 3.94 -0.11
CA LEU A 58 -0.23 3.38 -0.58
C LEU A 58 0.08 2.05 0.13
N ILE A 59 -0.11 1.98 1.46
CA ILE A 59 0.11 0.76 2.24
C ILE A 59 -0.78 -0.35 1.71
N GLN A 60 -2.03 -0.09 1.34
CA GLN A 60 -2.96 -1.12 0.82
C GLN A 60 -2.82 -1.40 -0.68
N ASN A 61 -1.87 -0.75 -1.36
CA ASN A 61 -1.69 -0.81 -2.83
C ASN A 61 -2.90 -0.33 -3.64
N GLU A 62 -3.76 0.52 -3.08
CA GLU A 62 -4.92 1.07 -3.78
C GLU A 62 -4.54 2.38 -4.51
N LEU A 63 -3.60 2.25 -5.46
CA LEU A 63 -3.02 3.38 -6.17
C LEU A 63 -4.05 4.27 -6.90
N PRO A 64 -5.15 3.73 -7.48
CA PRO A 64 -6.19 4.57 -8.08
C PRO A 64 -6.86 5.51 -7.07
N LEU A 65 -7.11 5.04 -5.85
CA LEU A 65 -7.71 5.86 -4.79
C LEU A 65 -6.73 6.94 -4.32
N ALA A 66 -5.45 6.60 -4.19
CA ALA A 66 -4.38 7.57 -3.93
C ALA A 66 -4.35 8.69 -4.98
N LYS A 67 -4.49 8.34 -6.26
CA LYS A 67 -4.57 9.31 -7.37
C LYS A 67 -5.83 10.19 -7.30
N TYR A 68 -6.98 9.63 -6.93
CA TYR A 68 -8.21 10.41 -6.79
C TYR A 68 -8.15 11.36 -5.60
N LEU A 69 -7.58 10.92 -4.48
CA LEU A 69 -7.29 11.79 -3.35
C LEU A 69 -6.36 12.94 -3.77
N TRP A 70 -5.27 12.63 -4.49
CA TRP A 70 -4.34 13.63 -5.02
C TRP A 70 -5.04 14.70 -5.88
N LYS A 71 -5.97 14.29 -6.75
CA LYS A 71 -6.74 15.25 -7.56
C LYS A 71 -7.58 16.19 -6.70
N ARG A 72 -8.23 15.67 -5.65
CA ARG A 72 -9.11 16.41 -4.74
C ARG A 72 -8.37 17.32 -3.74
N LEU A 73 -7.11 17.03 -3.44
CA LEU A 73 -6.30 17.81 -2.50
C LEU A 73 -6.23 19.31 -2.91
N PRO A 74 -6.39 20.24 -1.95
CA PRO A 74 -6.20 21.68 -2.18
C PRO A 74 -4.84 22.01 -2.81
N ALA A 75 -4.78 23.05 -3.66
CA ALA A 75 -3.57 23.43 -4.38
C ALA A 75 -2.45 23.88 -3.43
N GLU A 76 -2.82 24.41 -2.28
CA GLU A 76 -1.96 24.88 -1.20
C GLU A 76 -1.14 23.73 -0.59
N LEU A 77 -1.71 22.52 -0.51
CA LEU A 77 -1.00 21.33 -0.02
C LEU A 77 -0.12 20.67 -1.09
N LYS A 78 -0.42 20.94 -2.37
CA LYS A 78 0.43 20.49 -3.48
C LYS A 78 1.67 21.38 -3.57
N ASN A 79 1.54 22.68 -3.40
CA ASN A 79 2.64 23.59 -3.63
C ASN A 79 3.04 24.30 -2.32
N PRO A 80 4.16 23.90 -1.68
CA PRO A 80 4.58 24.49 -0.40
C PRO A 80 4.87 26.00 -0.50
N ASN A 81 5.10 26.52 -1.70
CA ASN A 81 5.38 27.94 -1.94
C ASN A 81 4.11 28.81 -2.04
N LEU A 82 2.96 28.23 -2.38
CA LEU A 82 1.68 28.96 -2.61
C LEU A 82 1.02 29.44 -1.31
N ALA A 83 1.38 28.86 -0.16
CA ALA A 83 0.85 29.27 1.14
C ALA A 83 1.35 30.65 1.62
N SER A 84 2.29 31.28 0.90
CA SER A 84 3.02 32.47 1.35
C SER A 84 2.34 33.80 1.03
N GLU A 85 1.40 33.86 0.09
CA GLU A 85 1.21 35.09 -0.70
C GLU A 85 -0.04 35.92 -0.41
N GLN A 86 -0.98 35.49 0.45
CA GLN A 86 -2.29 36.16 0.47
C GLN A 86 -2.50 37.36 1.41
N GLN A 87 -1.65 37.69 2.39
CA GLN A 87 -1.82 38.95 3.16
C GLN A 87 -0.49 39.55 3.66
N ASP A 88 0.07 40.44 2.83
CA ASP A 88 1.29 41.19 3.11
C ASP A 88 1.03 42.38 4.05
N THR A 89 0.89 42.10 5.36
CA THR A 89 1.18 43.10 6.40
C THR A 89 2.28 42.56 7.31
N ALA A 90 3.34 43.34 7.51
CA ALA A 90 4.55 42.95 8.24
C ALA A 90 4.28 42.43 9.67
N LYS A 91 3.15 42.80 10.28
CA LYS A 91 2.71 42.30 11.60
C LYS A 91 2.10 40.89 11.56
N GLY A 92 1.40 40.51 10.49
CA GLY A 92 0.86 39.15 10.33
C GLY A 92 1.95 38.10 10.08
N ARG A 93 3.04 38.50 9.42
CA ARG A 93 4.18 37.61 9.10
C ARG A 93 4.84 36.99 10.33
N LEU A 94 4.93 37.71 11.46
CA LEU A 94 5.53 37.17 12.69
C LEU A 94 4.56 36.27 13.48
N PHE A 95 3.27 36.62 13.54
CA PHE A 95 2.26 35.84 14.27
C PHE A 95 1.91 34.50 13.62
N PHE A 96 1.94 34.44 12.29
CA PHE A 96 1.61 33.22 11.54
C PHE A 96 2.86 32.48 11.01
N ALA A 97 4.07 32.94 11.32
CA ALA A 97 5.32 32.31 10.88
C ALA A 97 5.36 30.81 11.22
N ASP A 98 5.07 30.48 12.48
CA ASP A 98 5.08 29.10 12.98
C ASP A 98 3.97 28.26 12.34
N TYR A 99 2.81 28.86 12.08
CA TYR A 99 1.70 28.21 11.39
C TYR A 99 2.08 27.86 9.94
N TYR A 100 2.65 28.80 9.19
CA TYR A 100 3.07 28.55 7.82
C TYR A 100 4.28 27.62 7.73
N ALA A 101 5.17 27.60 8.72
CA ALA A 101 6.26 26.63 8.78
C ALA A 101 5.74 25.19 8.92
N LYS A 102 4.78 24.97 9.83
CA LYS A 102 4.11 23.67 9.97
C LYS A 102 3.34 23.29 8.70
N PHE A 103 2.60 24.22 8.13
CA PHE A 103 1.87 24.00 6.89
C PHE A 103 2.78 23.57 5.72
N ARG A 104 3.94 24.22 5.57
CA ARG A 104 4.94 23.83 4.56
C ARG A 104 5.52 22.45 4.81
N ALA A 105 5.72 22.06 6.07
CA ALA A 105 6.16 20.71 6.41
C ALA A 105 5.11 19.66 6.03
N HIS A 106 3.81 19.94 6.25
CA HIS A 106 2.75 19.06 5.78
C HIS A 106 2.72 18.92 4.26
N ALA A 107 2.85 20.04 3.54
CA ALA A 107 2.87 20.04 2.08
C ALA A 107 4.07 19.28 1.50
N SER A 108 5.26 19.42 2.09
CA SER A 108 6.45 18.69 1.63
C SER A 108 6.35 17.18 1.88
N GLU A 109 5.77 16.77 3.01
CA GLU A 109 5.50 15.36 3.31
C GLU A 109 4.46 14.75 2.36
N ILE A 110 3.38 15.48 2.08
CA ILE A 110 2.35 15.06 1.12
C ILE A 110 2.96 14.87 -0.28
N GLN A 111 3.83 15.78 -0.70
CA GLN A 111 4.57 15.67 -1.97
C GLN A 111 5.52 14.48 -2.00
N ALA A 112 6.23 14.21 -0.90
CA ALA A 112 7.11 13.05 -0.80
C ALA A 112 6.31 11.73 -0.88
N LEU A 113 5.18 11.63 -0.18
CA LEU A 113 4.27 10.49 -0.26
C LEU A 113 3.73 10.29 -1.67
N TRP A 114 3.35 11.38 -2.35
CA TRP A 114 2.89 11.30 -3.73
C TRP A 114 3.98 10.85 -4.70
N THR A 115 5.21 11.34 -4.52
CA THR A 115 6.37 10.90 -5.31
C THR A 115 6.60 9.39 -5.16
N ILE A 116 6.48 8.86 -3.94
CA ILE A 116 6.51 7.42 -3.68
C ILE A 116 5.37 6.71 -4.42
N GLY A 117 4.14 7.24 -4.33
CA GLY A 117 3.00 6.71 -5.07
C GLY A 117 3.19 6.70 -6.59
N GLN A 118 3.88 7.70 -7.15
CA GLN A 118 4.24 7.73 -8.58
C GLN A 118 5.29 6.69 -8.95
N CYS A 119 6.25 6.39 -8.06
CA CYS A 119 7.19 5.30 -8.24
C CYS A 119 6.46 3.95 -8.19
N MET A 120 5.56 3.75 -7.21
CA MET A 120 4.73 2.54 -7.13
C MET A 120 3.84 2.36 -8.36
N TRP A 121 3.24 3.43 -8.88
CA TRP A 121 2.42 3.38 -10.10
C TRP A 121 3.22 2.99 -11.35
N ARG A 122 4.50 3.40 -11.42
CA ARG A 122 5.41 3.06 -12.51
C ARG A 122 6.14 1.73 -12.31
N GLU A 123 5.84 1.03 -11.21
CA GLU A 123 6.50 -0.22 -10.83
C GLU A 123 8.03 -0.05 -10.68
N ASP A 124 8.46 1.15 -10.27
CA ASP A 124 9.87 1.47 -10.05
C ASP A 124 10.24 1.28 -8.58
N PHE A 125 10.49 0.02 -8.24
CA PHE A 125 10.71 -0.45 -6.88
C PHE A 125 12.01 0.09 -6.24
N ALA A 126 13.08 0.21 -7.02
CA ALA A 126 14.36 0.75 -6.55
C ALA A 126 14.21 2.21 -6.09
N ASN A 127 13.43 3.00 -6.83
CA ASN A 127 13.18 4.38 -6.44
C ASN A 127 12.17 4.52 -5.30
N VAL A 128 11.27 3.56 -5.06
CA VAL A 128 10.39 3.57 -3.88
C VAL A 128 11.24 3.59 -2.60
N ALA A 129 12.16 2.64 -2.43
CA ALA A 129 13.00 2.55 -1.24
C ALA A 129 13.94 3.77 -1.09
N LYS A 130 14.48 4.28 -2.20
CA LYS A 130 15.33 5.48 -2.20
C LYS A 130 14.56 6.73 -1.77
N ASN A 131 13.33 6.92 -2.25
CA ASN A 131 12.50 8.07 -1.87
C ASN A 131 12.04 7.97 -0.40
N ILE A 132 11.74 6.77 0.09
CA ILE A 132 11.39 6.54 1.49
C ILE A 132 12.56 6.92 2.41
N ASN A 133 13.77 6.43 2.12
CA ASN A 133 14.96 6.68 2.94
C ASN A 133 15.56 8.08 2.75
N GLY A 134 15.36 8.69 1.58
CA GLY A 134 15.88 10.02 1.26
C GLY A 134 15.12 11.16 1.94
N PHE A 135 13.90 10.93 2.41
CA PHE A 135 13.05 11.97 3.01
C PHE A 135 13.05 11.92 4.55
N LYS A 136 13.08 13.10 5.19
CA LYS A 136 13.01 13.24 6.66
C LYS A 136 11.55 13.35 7.12
N TRP A 137 10.96 12.23 7.50
CA TRP A 137 9.58 12.15 8.00
C TRP A 137 9.41 12.68 9.43
N SER A 138 8.23 13.23 9.74
CA SER A 138 7.82 13.55 11.10
C SER A 138 7.82 12.32 12.01
N SER A 139 8.02 12.53 13.32
CA SER A 139 8.10 11.47 14.34
C SER A 139 6.91 10.50 14.31
N TYR A 140 5.69 11.01 14.15
CA TYR A 140 4.48 10.19 14.11
C TYR A 140 4.30 9.43 12.79
N LEU A 141 4.85 9.92 11.67
CA LEU A 141 4.64 9.31 10.36
C LEU A 141 5.68 8.22 10.05
N LYS A 142 6.90 8.36 10.59
CA LYS A 142 7.99 7.37 10.46
C LYS A 142 7.57 5.91 10.60
N PRO A 143 6.89 5.47 11.68
CA PRO A 143 6.55 4.06 11.83
C PRO A 143 5.56 3.57 10.77
N PHE A 144 4.63 4.42 10.29
CA PHE A 144 3.73 4.06 9.21
C PHE A 144 4.42 4.01 7.84
N VAL A 145 5.44 4.86 7.61
CA VAL A 145 6.26 4.77 6.40
C VAL A 145 7.13 3.52 6.42
N GLY A 146 7.66 3.13 7.58
CA GLY A 146 8.33 1.84 7.74
C GLY A 146 7.38 0.66 7.47
N GLU A 147 6.12 0.77 7.89
CA GLU A 147 5.09 -0.23 7.59
C GLU A 147 4.76 -0.29 6.08
N LEU A 148 4.71 0.85 5.39
CA LEU A 148 4.59 0.91 3.93
C LEU A 148 5.75 0.17 3.25
N GLU A 149 6.99 0.43 3.67
CA GLU A 149 8.17 -0.24 3.12
C GLU A 149 8.11 -1.75 3.33
N ARG A 150 7.71 -2.18 4.54
CA ARG A 150 7.56 -3.60 4.90
C ARG A 150 6.52 -4.30 4.02
N GLU A 151 5.32 -3.72 3.91
CA GLU A 151 4.23 -4.25 3.10
C GLU A 151 4.58 -4.29 1.61
N HIS A 152 5.23 -3.24 1.11
CA HIS A 152 5.71 -3.19 -0.27
C HIS A 152 6.72 -4.32 -0.54
N ARG A 153 7.71 -4.48 0.34
CA ARG A 153 8.74 -5.52 0.23
C ARG A 153 8.13 -6.93 0.26
N GLN A 154 7.18 -7.18 1.17
CA GLN A 154 6.49 -8.45 1.26
C GLN A 154 5.75 -8.79 -0.05
N ARG A 155 5.01 -7.83 -0.62
CA ARG A 155 4.33 -8.02 -1.90
C ARG A 155 5.30 -8.30 -3.04
N MET A 156 6.47 -7.64 -3.05
CA MET A 156 7.47 -7.92 -4.08
C MET A 156 8.00 -9.34 -3.99
N VAL A 157 8.27 -9.84 -2.78
CA VAL A 157 8.67 -11.24 -2.58
C VAL A 157 7.57 -12.19 -3.07
N GLU A 158 6.31 -11.92 -2.75
CA GLU A 158 5.17 -12.70 -3.23
C GLU A 158 5.01 -12.69 -4.76
N LEU A 159 5.23 -11.54 -5.41
CA LEU A 159 5.20 -11.43 -6.87
C LEU A 159 6.36 -12.18 -7.51
N VAL A 160 7.57 -12.05 -6.97
CA VAL A 160 8.75 -12.79 -7.43
C VAL A 160 8.51 -14.29 -7.32
N ASN A 161 7.91 -14.76 -6.22
CA ASN A 161 7.49 -16.15 -6.02
C ASN A 161 6.54 -16.68 -7.10
N GLN A 162 5.68 -15.82 -7.63
CA GLN A 162 4.68 -16.22 -8.62
C GLN A 162 5.21 -16.14 -10.05
N ALA A 163 6.09 -15.19 -10.35
CA ALA A 163 6.51 -14.88 -11.71
C ALA A 163 7.82 -15.54 -12.14
N TYR A 164 8.75 -15.77 -11.21
CA TYR A 164 10.11 -16.22 -11.54
C TYR A 164 10.33 -17.69 -11.16
N THR A 165 10.96 -18.46 -12.05
CA THR A 165 11.53 -19.79 -11.73
C THR A 165 12.95 -19.68 -11.19
N SER A 166 13.70 -18.68 -11.66
CA SER A 166 15.01 -18.31 -11.16
C SER A 166 15.22 -16.82 -11.31
N ILE A 167 15.93 -16.21 -10.36
CA ILE A 167 16.23 -14.78 -10.35
C ILE A 167 17.66 -14.58 -9.84
N SER A 168 18.37 -13.58 -10.38
CA SER A 168 19.68 -13.23 -9.84
C SER A 168 19.55 -12.51 -8.50
N MET A 169 20.46 -12.78 -7.56
CA MET A 169 20.53 -12.13 -6.26
C MET A 169 20.72 -10.62 -6.41
N LYS A 170 21.46 -10.19 -7.42
CA LYS A 170 21.64 -8.75 -7.73
C LYS A 170 20.32 -8.10 -8.13
N GLU A 171 19.58 -8.72 -9.06
CA GLU A 171 18.28 -8.21 -9.50
C GLU A 171 17.25 -8.23 -8.35
N LEU A 172 17.25 -9.28 -7.53
CA LEU A 172 16.42 -9.35 -6.33
C LEU A 172 16.75 -8.20 -5.34
N ALA A 173 18.03 -7.97 -5.07
CA ALA A 173 18.49 -6.95 -4.13
C ALA A 173 18.21 -5.52 -4.63
N GLU A 174 18.70 -5.20 -5.84
CA GLU A 174 18.70 -3.85 -6.38
C GLU A 174 17.32 -3.43 -6.87
N THR A 175 16.61 -4.34 -7.55
CA THR A 175 15.32 -4.03 -8.17
C THR A 175 14.21 -4.19 -7.15
N TYR A 176 14.04 -5.36 -6.54
CA TYR A 176 12.83 -5.66 -5.77
C TYR A 176 12.88 -5.27 -4.29
N LEU A 177 14.05 -5.40 -3.66
CA LEU A 177 14.23 -5.07 -2.24
C LEU A 177 14.73 -3.63 -2.01
N GLY A 178 15.17 -2.95 -3.08
CA GLY A 178 15.64 -1.57 -3.04
C GLY A 178 16.95 -1.37 -2.27
N GLY A 179 17.73 -2.43 -2.10
CA GLY A 179 19.03 -2.42 -1.43
C GLY A 179 20.20 -2.31 -2.41
N THR A 180 21.37 -1.92 -1.91
CA THR A 180 22.65 -2.09 -2.61
C THR A 180 23.19 -3.49 -2.34
N LEU A 181 23.99 -4.04 -3.27
CA LEU A 181 24.64 -5.35 -3.08
C LEU A 181 25.82 -5.22 -2.10
N ASP A 182 25.50 -5.05 -0.83
CA ASP A 182 26.46 -4.98 0.27
C ASP A 182 26.46 -6.31 1.05
N SER A 183 27.54 -6.59 1.80
CA SER A 183 27.64 -7.84 2.58
C SER A 183 26.49 -8.06 3.56
N THR A 184 25.84 -6.98 4.02
CA THR A 184 24.69 -7.03 4.93
C THR A 184 23.40 -7.43 4.20
N THR A 185 23.15 -6.90 3.00
CA THR A 185 21.94 -7.21 2.24
C THR A 185 21.98 -8.63 1.70
N VAL A 186 23.17 -9.18 1.43
CA VAL A 186 23.34 -10.61 1.12
C VAL A 186 22.89 -11.48 2.29
N LYS A 187 23.23 -11.13 3.55
CA LYS A 187 22.75 -11.86 4.73
C LYS A 187 21.25 -11.74 4.93
N ASP A 188 20.69 -10.56 4.67
CA ASP A 188 19.25 -10.36 4.75
C ASP A 188 18.51 -11.20 3.70
N ILE A 189 19.06 -11.30 2.49
CA ILE A 189 18.54 -12.16 1.42
C ILE A 189 18.69 -13.63 1.79
N GLU A 190 19.82 -14.05 2.35
CA GLU A 190 20.01 -15.42 2.84
C GLU A 190 19.02 -15.77 3.97
N ALA A 191 18.73 -14.82 4.85
CA ALA A 191 17.71 -14.98 5.89
C ALA A 191 16.30 -15.06 5.29
N LEU A 192 15.99 -14.26 4.26
CA LEU A 192 14.72 -14.34 3.53
C LEU A 192 14.58 -15.67 2.78
N VAL A 193 15.62 -16.12 2.09
CA VAL A 193 15.68 -17.45 1.46
C VAL A 193 15.42 -18.54 2.50
N SER A 194 16.03 -18.44 3.68
CA SER A 194 15.85 -19.43 4.75
C SER A 194 14.44 -19.40 5.37
N GLN A 195 13.71 -18.28 5.27
CA GLN A 195 12.32 -18.16 5.72
C GLN A 195 11.32 -18.67 4.67
N GLN A 196 11.71 -18.73 3.40
CA GLN A 196 10.86 -19.19 2.31
C GLN A 196 11.17 -20.66 2.00
N ASP A 197 10.23 -21.57 2.23
CA ASP A 197 10.43 -23.02 2.04
C ASP A 197 10.82 -23.41 0.58
N ASN A 198 10.52 -22.53 -0.39
CA ASN A 198 10.63 -22.81 -1.81
C ASN A 198 11.87 -22.19 -2.49
N TRP A 199 12.77 -21.54 -1.73
CA TRP A 199 13.94 -20.86 -2.30
C TRP A 199 15.21 -21.67 -2.05
N THR A 200 16.04 -21.78 -3.09
CA THR A 200 17.35 -22.43 -3.00
C THR A 200 18.40 -21.58 -3.70
N ILE A 201 19.60 -21.50 -3.12
CA ILE A 201 20.74 -20.81 -3.74
C ILE A 201 21.54 -21.86 -4.50
N ASP A 202 21.83 -21.61 -5.78
CA ASP A 202 22.65 -22.54 -6.57
C ASP A 202 24.07 -22.63 -5.95
N PRO A 203 24.54 -23.84 -5.58
CA PRO A 203 25.87 -24.03 -5.01
C PRO A 203 27.03 -23.61 -5.93
N LYS A 204 26.82 -23.61 -7.26
CA LYS A 204 27.87 -23.29 -8.25
C LYS A 204 27.89 -21.82 -8.60
N ASP A 205 26.72 -21.22 -8.79
CA ASP A 205 26.52 -19.79 -9.00
C ASP A 205 25.76 -19.20 -7.82
N LYS A 206 26.49 -18.83 -6.75
CA LYS A 206 25.94 -18.16 -5.53
C LYS A 206 25.18 -16.85 -5.80
N GLN A 207 25.06 -16.46 -7.07
CA GLN A 207 24.37 -15.28 -7.55
C GLN A 207 22.96 -15.58 -8.07
N VAL A 208 22.53 -16.84 -8.16
CA VAL A 208 21.21 -17.22 -8.67
C VAL A 208 20.40 -17.89 -7.57
N ILE A 209 19.20 -17.35 -7.34
CA ILE A 209 18.18 -17.91 -6.46
C ILE A 209 17.19 -18.65 -7.34
N VAL A 210 17.09 -19.96 -7.13
CA VAL A 210 16.08 -20.81 -7.77
C VAL A 210 14.86 -20.83 -6.89
N ILE A 211 13.73 -20.46 -7.49
CA ILE A 211 12.43 -20.37 -6.84
C ILE A 211 11.62 -21.54 -7.37
N ALA A 212 11.33 -22.52 -6.50
CA ALA A 212 10.39 -23.57 -6.86
C ALA A 212 9.02 -22.91 -7.07
N HIS A 213 8.50 -22.96 -8.31
CA HIS A 213 7.16 -22.46 -8.58
C HIS A 213 6.19 -23.10 -7.61
N ASN A 214 5.45 -22.27 -6.89
CA ASN A 214 4.28 -22.74 -6.19
C ASN A 214 3.36 -23.29 -7.28
N LYS A 215 3.23 -24.62 -7.39
CA LYS A 215 2.28 -25.22 -8.33
C LYS A 215 0.96 -24.53 -8.01
N ARG A 216 0.37 -23.82 -8.97
CA ARG A 216 -1.04 -23.45 -8.85
C ARG A 216 -1.78 -24.77 -8.81
N GLU A 217 -2.03 -25.26 -7.61
CA GLU A 217 -3.02 -26.30 -7.41
C GLU A 217 -4.29 -25.70 -7.97
N LEU A 218 -4.69 -26.19 -9.15
CA LEU A 218 -6.04 -25.95 -9.62
C LEU A 218 -6.92 -26.43 -8.47
N PRO A 219 -7.73 -25.56 -7.85
CA PRO A 219 -8.62 -26.01 -6.81
C PRO A 219 -9.65 -26.90 -7.51
N LEU A 220 -9.39 -28.21 -7.51
CA LEU A 220 -10.45 -29.18 -7.49
C LEU A 220 -11.07 -29.05 -6.10
N ASP A 221 -11.86 -28.00 -5.94
CA ASP A 221 -12.59 -27.73 -4.72
C ASP A 221 -13.56 -28.89 -4.50
N VAL A 222 -13.55 -29.47 -3.31
CA VAL A 222 -14.51 -30.51 -2.90
C VAL A 222 -15.93 -29.97 -3.06
N ASN A 223 -16.13 -28.65 -2.90
CA ASN A 223 -17.42 -28.03 -3.19
C ASN A 223 -17.75 -28.08 -4.69
N MET A 224 -16.79 -27.85 -5.58
CA MET A 224 -17.03 -27.97 -7.04
C MET A 224 -17.33 -29.42 -7.44
N LEU A 225 -16.73 -30.40 -6.76
CA LEU A 225 -17.06 -31.82 -6.90
C LEU A 225 -18.47 -32.14 -6.38
N ASN A 226 -18.88 -31.55 -5.25
CA ASN A 226 -20.24 -31.67 -4.74
C ASN A 226 -21.25 -31.01 -5.69
N ASP A 227 -20.96 -29.81 -6.21
CA ASP A 227 -21.80 -29.11 -7.18
C ASP A 227 -21.93 -29.92 -8.48
N MET A 228 -20.85 -30.51 -8.98
CA MET A 228 -20.90 -31.42 -10.12
C MET A 228 -21.71 -32.68 -9.82
N THR A 229 -21.61 -33.22 -8.61
CA THR A 229 -22.36 -34.41 -8.19
C THR A 229 -23.86 -34.10 -8.05
N GLU A 230 -24.21 -32.96 -7.46
CA GLU A 230 -25.60 -32.47 -7.37
C GLU A 230 -26.18 -32.20 -8.77
N TYR A 231 -25.40 -31.61 -9.67
CA TYR A 231 -25.82 -31.36 -11.05
C TYR A 231 -26.04 -32.65 -11.83
N VAL A 232 -25.15 -33.65 -11.68
CA VAL A 232 -25.32 -34.97 -12.32
C VAL A 232 -26.56 -35.67 -11.77
N CYS A 233 -26.75 -35.66 -10.44
CA CYS A 233 -27.94 -36.23 -9.80
C CYS A 233 -29.24 -35.55 -10.30
N LEU A 234 -29.23 -34.23 -10.47
CA LEU A 234 -30.34 -33.48 -11.07
C LEU A 234 -30.61 -33.92 -12.52
N MET A 235 -29.57 -34.04 -13.35
CA MET A 235 -29.74 -34.46 -14.74
C MET A 235 -30.25 -35.90 -14.86
N GLU A 236 -29.77 -36.82 -14.01
CA GLU A 236 -30.26 -38.20 -13.97
C GLU A 236 -31.72 -38.28 -13.49
N ALA A 237 -32.11 -37.46 -12.51
CA ALA A 237 -33.50 -37.33 -12.10
C ALA A 237 -34.38 -36.78 -13.24
N GLN A 238 -33.91 -35.77 -13.98
CA GLN A 238 -34.63 -35.22 -15.13
C GLN A 238 -34.77 -36.23 -16.28
N GLN A 239 -33.72 -37.03 -16.53
CA GLN A 239 -33.69 -38.05 -17.57
C GLN A 239 -34.57 -39.26 -17.23
N SER A 240 -34.58 -39.68 -15.96
CA SER A 240 -35.45 -40.78 -15.48
C SER A 240 -36.93 -40.39 -15.42
N LEU A 241 -37.24 -39.10 -15.24
CA LEU A 241 -38.60 -38.54 -15.36
C LEU A 241 -39.06 -38.34 -16.82
N GLY A 242 -38.22 -38.67 -17.82
CA GLY A 242 -38.59 -38.61 -19.23
C GLY A 242 -38.86 -37.21 -19.76
N ILE A 243 -38.27 -36.17 -19.14
CA ILE A 243 -38.37 -34.79 -19.63
C ILE A 243 -37.37 -34.61 -20.77
N ASP A 244 -37.68 -35.20 -21.93
CA ASP A 244 -36.89 -34.99 -23.14
C ASP A 244 -37.27 -33.62 -23.74
N LYS A 245 -36.31 -32.69 -23.68
CA LYS A 245 -36.28 -31.37 -24.34
C LYS A 245 -37.34 -30.35 -23.89
N MET A 246 -36.96 -29.51 -22.93
CA MET A 246 -37.38 -28.11 -22.99
C MET A 246 -36.22 -27.27 -23.53
N ALA A 247 -36.40 -26.82 -24.77
CA ALA A 247 -35.58 -25.84 -25.47
C ALA A 247 -35.33 -24.59 -24.59
N PRO A 248 -34.23 -23.83 -24.84
CA PRO A 248 -33.82 -22.73 -23.99
C PRO A 248 -34.93 -21.67 -23.94
N ALA A 249 -35.49 -21.46 -22.75
CA ALA A 249 -36.46 -20.41 -22.51
C ALA A 249 -35.78 -19.04 -22.71
N GLU A 250 -36.45 -18.26 -23.54
CA GLU A 250 -36.13 -16.94 -24.05
C GLU A 250 -35.52 -15.97 -23.03
N LYS A 251 -34.59 -15.16 -23.54
CA LYS A 251 -34.24 -13.84 -22.99
C LYS A 251 -35.52 -13.11 -22.59
N ILE A 252 -35.62 -12.73 -21.33
CA ILE A 252 -36.51 -11.65 -20.91
C ILE A 252 -35.63 -10.44 -20.57
N GLN A 253 -36.04 -9.31 -21.14
CA GLN A 253 -35.39 -8.00 -21.24
C GLN A 253 -34.91 -7.40 -19.92
#